data_AF-A0A1G7YKP4-F1
#
_entry.id   AF-A0A1G7YKP4-F1
#
_cell.length_a   1.000
_cell.length_b   1.000
_cell.length_c   1.000
_cell.angle_alpha   90.00
_cell.angle_beta   90.00
_cell.angle_gamma   90.00
#
_symmetry.space_group_name_H-M   'P 1'
#
loop_
_entity.id
_entity.type
_entity.pdbx_description
1 polymer ?
#
loop_
_entity_poly.entity_id
_entity_poly.type
_entity_poly.pdbx_seq_one_letter_code
_entity_poly.pdbx_strand_id
1 'polypeptide(L)'
;MPRLDKKQKLTVYLDPDLMATLADLSARRKHSLSLIAEAAIASFLSPDGEQRREAAFAKRLDRIDRRLDRVERDTAISVEAFALFMRSWIAATPQSPDAAQPAIRAQAAARYDRFIETLGHRLASGRTLRSEVVEDVPAAEQDDEAEASPDASRT
;
A
#
# COMPACT_ATOMS: atom_id res chain seq x y z
N MET A 1 31.96 -15.65 46.68
CA MET A 1 32.09 -14.78 45.48
C MET A 1 31.78 -13.35 45.91
N PRO A 2 32.63 -12.35 45.62
CA PRO A 2 32.41 -11.01 46.16
C PRO A 2 31.19 -10.38 45.51
N ARG A 3 30.38 -9.67 46.30
CA ARG A 3 29.18 -8.94 45.85
C ARG A 3 29.58 -7.86 44.84
N LEU A 4 29.29 -8.07 43.56
CA LEU A 4 29.38 -7.05 42.51
C LEU A 4 28.18 -6.09 42.61
N ASP A 5 28.05 -5.41 43.75
CA ASP A 5 26.97 -4.46 44.00
C ASP A 5 27.35 -3.03 43.54
N LYS A 6 28.53 -2.84 42.92
CA LYS A 6 29.04 -1.53 42.49
C LYS A 6 29.44 -1.52 41.02
N LYS A 7 28.96 -0.49 40.29
CA LYS A 7 29.34 -0.21 38.90
C LYS A 7 30.85 0.07 38.78
N GLN A 8 31.49 -0.48 37.75
CA GLN A 8 32.90 -0.22 37.44
C GLN A 8 33.05 1.06 36.62
N LYS A 9 34.07 1.88 36.93
CA LYS A 9 34.37 3.10 36.18
C LYS A 9 35.04 2.74 34.84
N LEU A 10 34.45 3.19 33.74
CA LEU A 10 35.03 3.16 32.40
C LEU A 10 35.46 4.57 32.01
N THR A 11 36.69 4.74 31.51
CA THR A 11 37.17 6.02 30.95
C THR A 11 37.66 5.76 29.53
N VAL A 12 36.98 6.37 28.56
CA VAL A 12 37.22 6.19 27.13
C VAL A 12 37.11 7.55 26.45
N TYR A 13 37.89 7.75 25.40
CA TYR A 13 37.75 8.90 24.53
C TYR A 13 36.61 8.63 23.55
N LEU A 14 35.74 9.62 23.37
CA LEU A 14 34.71 9.62 22.33
C LEU A 14 35.03 10.73 21.34
N ASP A 15 34.64 10.51 20.09
CA ASP A 15 34.62 11.57 19.09
C ASP A 15 33.74 12.76 19.60
N PRO A 16 34.15 14.01 19.39
CA PRO A 16 33.41 15.19 19.86
C PRO A 16 31.95 15.21 19.39
N ASP A 17 31.67 14.81 18.15
CA ASP A 17 30.32 14.81 17.59
C ASP A 17 29.45 13.73 18.24
N LEU A 18 30.07 12.59 18.56
CA LEU A 18 29.41 11.49 19.28
C LEU A 18 29.08 11.89 20.72
N MET A 19 29.99 12.59 21.40
CA MET A 19 29.75 13.10 22.75
C MET A 19 28.61 14.14 22.77
N ALA A 20 28.57 15.03 21.78
CA ALA A 20 27.49 16.01 21.63
C ALA A 20 26.13 15.33 21.43
N THR A 21 26.07 14.31 20.57
CA THR A 21 24.87 13.51 20.32
C THR A 21 24.40 12.78 21.58
N LEU A 22 25.33 12.17 22.33
CA LEU A 22 25.02 11.49 23.59
C LEU A 22 24.48 12.46 24.66
N ALA A 23 25.06 13.66 24.75
CA ALA A 23 24.62 14.72 25.64
C ALA A 23 23.20 15.21 25.31
N ASP A 24 22.90 15.47 24.04
CA ASP A 24 21.57 15.86 23.59
C ASP A 24 20.52 14.77 23.90
N LEU A 25 20.83 13.51 23.62
CA LEU A 25 19.95 12.39 23.95
C LEU A 25 19.67 12.31 25.48
N SER A 26 20.70 12.54 26.30
CA SER A 26 20.59 12.55 27.76
C SER A 26 19.68 13.67 28.26
N ALA A 27 19.81 14.87 27.68
CA ALA A 27 18.99 16.03 28.02
C ALA A 27 17.52 15.80 27.63
N ARG A 28 17.26 15.32 26.40
CA ARG A 28 15.89 15.04 25.91
C ARG A 28 15.17 13.98 26.74
N ARG A 29 15.89 12.96 27.20
CA ARG A 29 15.31 11.85 27.99
C ARG A 29 15.39 12.04 29.50
N LYS A 30 15.97 13.14 29.99
CA LYS A 30 16.19 13.40 31.43
C LYS A 30 16.91 12.25 32.14
N HIS A 31 17.88 11.64 31.47
CA HIS A 31 18.68 10.53 31.99
C HIS A 31 20.15 10.94 32.10
N SER A 32 20.89 10.29 33.00
CA SER A 32 22.33 10.56 33.10
C SER A 32 23.09 10.00 31.88
N LEU A 33 24.15 10.71 31.48
CA LEU A 33 25.07 10.26 30.42
C LEU A 33 25.56 8.83 30.65
N SER A 34 25.96 8.50 31.88
CA SER A 34 26.45 7.17 32.23
C SER A 34 25.38 6.09 32.09
N LEU A 35 24.11 6.40 32.41
CA LEU A 35 23.01 5.44 32.26
C LEU A 35 22.69 5.16 30.79
N ILE A 36 22.70 6.20 29.95
CA ILE A 36 22.51 6.02 28.50
C ILE A 36 23.68 5.26 27.89
N ALA A 37 24.92 5.60 28.25
CA ALA A 37 26.11 4.92 27.75
C ALA A 37 26.12 3.44 28.15
N GLU A 38 25.80 3.13 29.41
CA GLU A 38 25.68 1.76 29.91
C GLU A 38 24.58 0.99 29.17
N ALA A 39 23.41 1.59 28.98
CA ALA A 39 22.31 0.94 28.25
C ALA A 39 22.65 0.70 26.78
N ALA A 40 23.35 1.64 26.12
CA ALA A 40 23.80 1.48 24.75
C ALA A 40 24.83 0.35 24.63
N ILE A 41 25.82 0.30 25.51
CA ILE A 41 26.84 -0.77 25.55
C ILE A 41 26.19 -2.12 25.85
N ALA A 42 25.31 -2.20 26.84
CA ALA A 42 24.58 -3.42 27.18
C ALA A 42 23.70 -3.90 26.00
N SER A 43 23.05 -2.98 25.29
CA SER A 43 22.26 -3.29 24.10
C SER A 43 23.12 -3.77 22.94
N PHE A 44 24.32 -3.21 22.76
CA PHE A 44 25.26 -3.58 21.70
C PHE A 44 25.86 -4.96 21.95
N LEU A 45 26.20 -5.27 23.21
CA LEU A 45 26.78 -6.55 23.61
C LEU A 45 25.73 -7.66 23.80
N SER A 46 24.44 -7.37 23.61
CA SER A 46 23.38 -8.36 23.79
C SER A 46 23.15 -9.15 22.49
N PRO A 47 23.50 -10.46 22.44
CA PRO A 47 23.23 -11.31 21.28
C PRO A 47 21.72 -11.40 20.97
N ASP A 48 20.87 -11.24 21.99
CA ASP A 48 19.42 -11.30 21.85
C ASP A 48 18.82 -10.06 21.18
N GLY A 49 19.53 -8.93 21.15
CA GLY A 49 18.99 -7.66 20.65
C GLY A 49 18.84 -7.63 19.14
N GLU A 50 19.84 -8.14 18.42
CA GLU A 50 19.83 -8.26 16.96
C GLU A 50 18.95 -9.44 16.52
N GLN A 51 19.12 -10.62 17.14
CA GLN A 51 18.32 -11.80 16.82
C GLN A 51 16.81 -11.59 17.05
N ARG A 52 16.39 -10.87 18.09
CA ARG A 52 14.97 -10.54 18.29
C ARG A 52 14.43 -9.59 17.22
N ARG A 53 15.23 -8.60 16.80
CA ARG A 53 14.85 -7.67 15.73
C ARG A 53 14.71 -8.41 14.41
N GLU A 54 15.70 -9.22 14.05
CA GLU A 54 15.67 -10.05 12.84
C GLU A 54 14.49 -11.03 12.86
N ALA A 55 14.24 -11.71 13.96
CA ALA A 55 13.09 -12.61 14.09
C ALA A 55 11.74 -11.88 13.97
N ALA A 56 11.63 -10.65 14.47
CA ALA A 56 10.43 -9.82 14.30
C ALA A 56 10.23 -9.39 12.84
N PHE A 57 11.32 -9.05 12.14
CA PHE A 57 11.28 -8.75 10.71
C PHE A 57 10.88 -9.97 9.88
N ALA A 58 11.49 -11.14 10.12
CA ALA A 58 11.15 -12.38 9.44
C ALA A 58 9.66 -12.72 9.62
N LYS A 59 9.14 -12.66 10.85
CA LYS A 59 7.70 -12.88 11.12
C LYS A 59 6.80 -11.89 10.40
N ARG A 60 7.23 -10.63 10.28
CA ARG A 60 6.45 -9.60 9.56
C ARG A 60 6.46 -9.87 8.06
N LEU A 61 7.59 -10.31 7.50
CA LEU A 61 7.72 -10.69 6.11
C LEU A 61 6.84 -11.91 5.79
N ASP A 62 6.92 -12.98 6.60
CA ASP A 62 6.05 -14.16 6.47
C ASP A 62 4.56 -13.78 6.48
N ARG A 63 4.18 -12.80 7.31
CA ARG A 63 2.80 -12.30 7.37
C ARG A 63 2.41 -11.54 6.10
N ILE A 64 3.33 -10.82 5.49
CA ILE A 64 3.11 -10.13 4.22
C ILE A 64 2.95 -11.15 3.11
N ASP A 65 3.83 -12.16 3.03
CA ASP A 65 3.79 -13.20 2.00
C ASP A 65 2.46 -13.96 2.05
N ARG A 66 2.02 -14.39 3.24
CA ARG A 66 0.69 -15.03 3.40
C ARG A 66 -0.49 -14.14 3.00
N ARG A 67 -0.34 -12.82 3.12
CA ARG A 67 -1.37 -11.86 2.66
C ARG A 67 -1.32 -11.72 1.15
N LEU A 68 -0.14 -11.69 0.55
CA LEU A 68 0.04 -11.69 -0.90
C LEU A 68 -0.54 -12.96 -1.53
N ASP A 69 -0.23 -14.14 -1.01
CA ASP A 69 -0.79 -15.41 -1.49
C ASP A 69 -2.32 -15.43 -1.45
N ARG A 70 -2.91 -14.82 -0.40
CA ARG A 70 -4.36 -14.70 -0.28
C ARG A 70 -4.92 -13.74 -1.31
N VAL A 71 -4.32 -12.57 -1.48
CA VAL A 71 -4.74 -11.59 -2.48
C VAL A 71 -4.61 -12.15 -3.89
N GLU A 72 -3.55 -12.89 -4.18
CA GLU A 72 -3.37 -13.56 -5.47
C GLU A 72 -4.50 -14.57 -5.70
N ARG A 73 -4.80 -15.42 -4.71
CA ARG A 73 -5.92 -16.37 -4.79
C ARG A 73 -7.26 -15.66 -5.02
N ASP A 74 -7.55 -14.64 -4.21
CA ASP A 74 -8.81 -13.91 -4.29
C ASP A 74 -8.94 -13.17 -5.63
N THR A 75 -7.82 -12.68 -6.18
CA THR A 75 -7.76 -12.06 -7.51
C THR A 75 -8.00 -13.10 -8.60
N ALA A 76 -7.36 -14.27 -8.53
CA ALA A 76 -7.58 -15.35 -9.48
C ALA A 76 -9.05 -15.80 -9.50
N ILE A 77 -9.66 -15.99 -8.31
CA ILE A 77 -11.08 -16.30 -8.17
C ILE A 77 -11.95 -15.20 -8.78
N SER A 78 -11.61 -13.93 -8.54
CA SER A 78 -12.36 -12.80 -9.09
C SER A 78 -12.30 -12.74 -10.61
N VAL A 79 -11.13 -13.00 -11.20
CA VAL A 79 -10.95 -13.07 -12.67
C VAL A 79 -11.76 -14.22 -13.25
N GLU A 80 -11.74 -15.40 -12.63
CA GLU A 80 -12.53 -16.55 -13.07
C GLU A 80 -14.04 -16.28 -12.98
N ALA A 81 -14.50 -15.74 -11.84
CA ALA A 81 -15.89 -15.37 -11.65
C ALA A 81 -16.36 -14.31 -12.67
N PHE A 82 -15.53 -13.31 -12.95
CA PHE A 82 -15.83 -12.29 -13.95
C PHE A 82 -15.90 -12.87 -15.37
N ALA A 83 -14.98 -13.78 -15.73
CA ALA A 83 -15.03 -14.45 -17.03
C ALA A 83 -16.31 -15.28 -17.20
N LEU A 84 -16.71 -16.02 -16.16
CA LEU A 84 -17.97 -16.77 -16.15
C LEU A 84 -19.20 -15.85 -16.27
N PHE A 85 -19.19 -14.73 -15.54
CA PHE A 85 -20.24 -13.71 -15.63
C PHE A 85 -20.34 -13.11 -17.04
N MET A 86 -19.22 -12.68 -17.63
CA MET A 86 -19.21 -12.10 -18.96
C MET A 86 -19.72 -13.09 -20.01
N ARG A 87 -19.32 -14.37 -19.89
CA ARG A 87 -19.77 -15.43 -20.79
C ARG A 87 -21.28 -15.67 -20.68
N SER A 88 -21.82 -15.73 -19.46
CA SER A 88 -23.26 -15.91 -19.24
C SER A 88 -24.06 -14.69 -19.70
N TRP A 89 -23.55 -13.48 -19.48
CA TRP A 89 -24.16 -12.23 -19.91
C TRP A 89 -24.23 -12.09 -21.44
N ILE A 90 -23.13 -12.39 -22.16
CA ILE A 90 -23.11 -12.38 -23.63
C ILE A 90 -24.08 -13.45 -24.19
N ALA A 91 -24.13 -14.62 -23.57
CA ALA A 91 -25.05 -15.69 -23.96
C ALA A 91 -26.53 -15.32 -23.72
N ALA A 92 -26.82 -14.52 -22.69
CA ALA A 92 -28.16 -14.05 -22.34
C ALA A 92 -28.65 -12.89 -23.23
N THR A 93 -27.82 -12.36 -24.14
CA THR A 93 -28.25 -11.32 -25.08
C THR A 93 -29.35 -11.89 -25.98
N PRO A 94 -30.55 -11.28 -26.02
CA PRO A 94 -31.68 -11.82 -26.78
C PRO A 94 -31.31 -12.01 -28.25
N GLN A 95 -31.50 -13.23 -28.73
CA GLN A 95 -31.23 -13.62 -30.12
C GLN A 95 -32.54 -13.75 -30.87
N SER A 96 -32.51 -13.53 -32.19
CA SER A 96 -33.71 -13.65 -33.03
C SER A 96 -34.40 -15.00 -32.79
N PRO A 97 -35.74 -15.03 -32.62
CA PRO A 97 -36.46 -16.26 -32.32
C PRO A 97 -36.30 -17.36 -33.40
N ASP A 98 -35.89 -17.00 -34.61
CA ASP A 98 -35.68 -17.94 -35.73
C ASP A 98 -34.30 -18.63 -35.74
N ALA A 99 -33.40 -18.28 -34.82
CA ALA A 99 -32.06 -18.88 -34.80
C ALA A 99 -32.06 -20.26 -34.12
N ALA A 100 -31.46 -21.26 -34.77
CA ALA A 100 -31.26 -22.58 -34.16
C ALA A 100 -30.29 -22.50 -32.97
N GLN A 101 -30.51 -23.29 -31.91
CA GLN A 101 -29.68 -23.31 -30.69
C GLN A 101 -28.16 -23.48 -30.93
N PRO A 102 -27.68 -24.32 -31.88
CA PRO A 102 -26.26 -24.38 -32.21
C PRO A 102 -25.72 -23.07 -32.79
N ALA A 103 -26.49 -22.38 -33.63
CA ALA A 103 -26.12 -21.08 -34.19
C ALA A 103 -26.06 -19.99 -33.11
N ILE A 104 -27.00 -20.03 -32.15
CA ILE A 104 -27.03 -19.14 -30.98
C ILE A 104 -25.75 -19.28 -30.13
N ARG A 105 -25.34 -20.53 -29.85
CA ARG A 105 -24.12 -20.83 -29.09
C ARG A 105 -22.86 -20.39 -29.83
N ALA A 106 -22.78 -20.67 -31.13
CA ALA A 106 -21.64 -20.28 -31.96
C ALA A 106 -21.49 -18.75 -32.02
N GLN A 107 -22.60 -18.01 -32.14
CA GLN A 107 -22.57 -16.55 -32.16
C GLN A 107 -22.14 -15.97 -30.80
N ALA A 108 -22.60 -16.54 -29.69
CA ALA A 108 -22.18 -16.13 -28.34
C ALA A 108 -20.68 -16.38 -28.12
N ALA A 109 -20.16 -17.52 -28.59
CA ALA A 109 -18.72 -17.81 -28.53
C ALA A 109 -17.90 -16.79 -29.33
N ALA A 110 -18.28 -16.52 -30.58
CA ALA A 110 -17.59 -15.54 -31.43
C ALA A 110 -17.60 -14.12 -30.83
N ARG A 111 -18.69 -13.71 -30.16
CA ARG A 111 -18.76 -12.41 -29.46
C ARG A 111 -17.83 -12.36 -28.24
N TYR A 112 -17.74 -13.45 -27.49
CA TYR A 112 -16.82 -13.55 -26.36
C TYR A 112 -15.36 -13.47 -26.82
N ASP A 113 -14.98 -14.19 -27.89
CA ASP A 113 -13.61 -14.15 -28.43
C ASP A 113 -13.22 -12.73 -28.87
N ARG A 114 -14.11 -12.03 -29.57
CA ARG A 114 -13.91 -10.63 -29.98
C ARG A 114 -13.78 -9.68 -28.77
N PHE A 115 -14.53 -9.93 -27.70
CA PHE A 115 -14.39 -9.18 -26.46
C PHE A 115 -13.00 -9.36 -25.84
N ILE A 116 -12.53 -10.61 -25.73
CA ILE A 116 -11.20 -10.92 -25.20
C ILE A 116 -10.09 -10.29 -26.05
N GLU A 117 -10.21 -10.36 -27.38
CA GLU A 117 -9.26 -9.72 -28.30
C GLU A 117 -9.21 -8.20 -28.11
N THR A 118 -10.38 -7.55 -28.02
CA THR A 118 -10.47 -6.09 -27.82
C THR A 118 -9.88 -5.68 -26.46
N LEU A 119 -10.17 -6.46 -25.41
CA LEU A 119 -9.61 -6.26 -24.08
C LEU A 119 -8.08 -6.40 -24.08
N GLY A 120 -7.57 -7.44 -24.75
CA GLY A 120 -6.13 -7.67 -24.89
C GLY A 120 -5.42 -6.52 -25.58
N HIS A 121 -5.96 -6.03 -26.69
CA HIS A 121 -5.42 -4.86 -27.41
C HIS A 121 -5.40 -3.61 -26.53
N ARG A 122 -6.47 -3.36 -25.79
CA ARG A 122 -6.57 -2.20 -24.89
C ARG A 122 -5.54 -2.26 -23.76
N LEU A 123 -5.38 -3.43 -23.13
CA LEU A 123 -4.38 -3.65 -22.07
C LEU A 123 -2.94 -3.49 -22.59
N ALA A 124 -2.63 -4.07 -23.76
CA ALA A 124 -1.33 -3.92 -24.40
C ALA A 124 -1.00 -2.46 -24.76
N SER A 125 -2.03 -1.65 -25.03
CA SER A 125 -1.89 -0.21 -25.31
C SER A 125 -1.68 0.65 -24.05
N GLY A 126 -1.63 0.06 -22.85
CA GLY A 126 -1.46 0.78 -21.59
C GLY A 126 -2.68 1.59 -21.12
N ARG A 127 -3.78 1.59 -21.88
CA ARG A 127 -5.02 2.27 -21.53
C ARG A 127 -5.78 1.45 -20.49
N THR A 128 -5.75 1.91 -19.25
CA THR A 128 -6.52 1.28 -18.18
C THR A 128 -7.89 1.93 -18.06
N LEU A 129 -8.89 1.17 -17.60
CA LEU A 129 -10.19 1.76 -17.26
C LEU A 129 -10.04 2.85 -16.17
N ARG A 130 -9.07 2.67 -15.26
CA ARG A 130 -8.74 3.63 -14.20
C ARG A 130 -8.28 4.99 -14.75
N SER A 131 -7.47 5.02 -15.81
CA SER A 131 -7.00 6.28 -16.38
C SER A 131 -8.12 7.08 -17.05
N GLU A 132 -9.09 6.39 -17.67
CA GLU A 132 -10.23 7.05 -18.33
C GLU A 132 -11.24 7.60 -17.31
N VAL A 133 -11.53 6.87 -16.23
CA VAL A 133 -12.47 7.33 -15.18
C VAL A 133 -11.92 8.52 -14.37
N VAL A 134 -10.61 8.65 -14.26
CA VAL A 134 -9.97 9.81 -13.57
C VAL A 134 -10.00 11.08 -14.44
N GLU A 135 -9.96 10.94 -15.77
CA GLU A 135 -10.09 12.08 -16.70
C GLU A 135 -11.52 12.64 -16.77
N ASP A 136 -12.54 11.82 -16.48
CA ASP A 136 -13.96 12.19 -16.53
C ASP A 136 -14.52 12.82 -15.24
N VAL A 137 -13.68 13.23 -14.28
CA VAL A 137 -14.12 14.02 -13.12
C VAL A 137 -13.95 15.51 -13.46
N PRO A 138 -15.00 16.24 -13.87
CA PRO A 138 -14.89 17.68 -14.05
C PRO A 138 -14.52 18.29 -12.70
N ALA A 139 -13.43 19.06 -12.68
CA ALA A 139 -13.14 19.96 -11.58
C ALA A 139 -14.39 20.82 -11.37
N ALA A 140 -15.05 20.64 -10.24
CA ALA A 140 -16.14 21.51 -9.84
C ALA A 140 -15.58 22.94 -9.86
N GLU A 141 -16.05 23.76 -10.80
CA GLU A 141 -15.81 25.18 -10.86
C GLU A 141 -16.29 25.78 -9.53
N GLN A 142 -15.32 26.00 -8.62
CA GLN A 142 -15.45 26.96 -7.54
C GLN A 142 -15.21 28.33 -8.16
N ASP A 143 -16.22 28.83 -8.87
CA ASP A 143 -16.38 30.27 -9.09
C ASP A 143 -17.45 30.74 -8.10
N ASP A 144 -17.03 30.93 -6.86
CA ASP A 144 -17.71 31.84 -5.94
C ASP A 144 -16.71 32.90 -5.50
N GLU A 145 -17.14 34.16 -5.67
CA GLU A 145 -16.61 35.41 -5.11
C GLU A 145 -15.37 36.06 -5.76
N ALA A 146 -15.62 37.08 -6.60
CA ALA A 146 -15.28 38.46 -6.23
C ALA A 146 -15.94 39.53 -7.13
N GLU A 147 -16.55 40.51 -6.43
CA GLU A 147 -16.72 41.92 -6.85
C GLU A 147 -17.71 42.29 -7.96
N ALA A 148 -18.88 42.81 -7.54
CA ALA A 148 -19.18 44.22 -7.76
C ALA A 148 -20.32 44.69 -6.84
N SER A 149 -19.95 45.40 -5.75
CA SER A 149 -20.83 46.41 -5.16
C SER A 149 -21.08 47.51 -6.20
N PRO A 150 -22.28 48.11 -6.25
CA PRO A 150 -22.29 49.51 -5.88
C PRO A 150 -23.50 49.95 -5.06
N ASP A 151 -23.16 50.76 -4.07
CA ASP A 151 -23.92 51.87 -3.51
C ASP A 151 -24.65 52.72 -4.57
N ALA A 152 -25.95 52.99 -4.36
CA ALA A 152 -26.57 54.33 -4.45
C ALA A 152 -28.11 54.26 -4.35
N SER A 153 -28.63 54.93 -3.32
CA SER A 153 -29.85 55.78 -3.26
C SER A 153 -31.16 55.42 -4.02
N ARG A 154 -32.29 55.78 -3.34
CA ARG A 154 -33.68 55.96 -3.82
C ARG A 154 -34.53 54.68 -3.67
N THR A 155 -35.56 54.62 -2.84
CA THR A 155 -36.67 55.57 -2.62
C THR A 155 -37.30 55.30 -1.25
#